data_AF-A0A0R2K212-F1
#
_entry.id   AF-A0A0R2K212-F1
#
_cell.length_a   1.000
_cell.length_b   1.000
_cell.length_c   1.000
_cell.angle_alpha   90.00
_cell.angle_beta   90.00
_cell.angle_gamma   90.00
#
_symmetry.space_group_name_H-M   'P 1'
#
loop_
_entity.id
_entity.type
_entity.pdbx_description
1 polymer ?
#
loop_
_entity_poly.entity_id
_entity_poly.type
_entity_poly.pdbx_seq_one_letter_code
_entity_poly.pdbx_strand_id
1 'polypeptide(L)'
;MTKIDDLTLMLLYLTSWAENDQVSTDRLSWKGYDFASLNKLTDKEFLYASNRPSHVKSVHFTAEGEKKAKELLIKYHIQQSTN
;
A
#
# COMPACT_ATOMS: atom_id res chain seq x y z
N MET A 1 -1.77 7.33 13.36
CA MET A 1 -0.81 6.68 12.44
C MET A 1 0.56 6.92 13.04
N THR A 2 1.30 5.86 13.28
CA THR A 2 2.65 5.91 13.83
C THR A 2 3.67 6.10 12.69
N LYS A 3 4.92 6.43 13.02
CA LYS A 3 6.00 6.47 12.01
C LYS A 3 6.20 5.11 11.30
N ILE A 4 5.94 4.01 12.01
CA ILE A 4 5.99 2.66 11.43
C ILE A 4 4.93 2.51 10.35
N ASP A 5 3.68 2.92 10.63
CA ASP A 5 2.60 2.84 9.65
C ASP A 5 2.89 3.66 8.38
N ASP A 6 3.47 4.87 8.52
CA ASP A 6 3.88 5.71 7.39
C ASP A 6 4.95 5.01 6.53
N LEU A 7 5.96 4.44 7.18
CA LEU A 7 7.04 3.69 6.52
C LEU A 7 6.51 2.42 5.85
N THR A 8 5.59 1.70 6.50
CA THR A 8 4.94 0.52 5.93
C THR A 8 4.14 0.87 4.69
N LEU A 9 3.36 1.96 4.71
CA LEU A 9 2.60 2.40 3.53
C LEU A 9 3.51 2.77 2.36
N MET A 10 4.62 3.49 2.62
CA MET A 10 5.62 3.78 1.59
C MET A 10 6.28 2.52 1.04
N LEU A 11 6.66 1.58 1.92
CA LEU A 11 7.33 0.35 1.51
C LEU A 11 6.40 -0.55 0.68
N LEU A 12 5.13 -0.68 1.10
CA LEU A 12 4.08 -1.30 0.32
C LEU A 12 3.98 -0.69 -1.07
N TYR A 13 4.00 0.65 -1.15
CA TYR A 13 3.89 1.37 -2.42
C TYR A 13 5.15 1.21 -3.29
N LEU A 14 6.35 1.22 -2.72
CA LEU A 14 7.59 1.04 -3.49
C LEU A 14 7.72 -0.39 -4.04
N THR A 15 7.19 -1.37 -3.32
CA THR A 15 7.22 -2.80 -3.72
C THR A 15 5.98 -3.26 -4.47
N SER A 16 4.98 -2.40 -4.62
CA SER A 16 3.75 -2.73 -5.33
C SER A 16 3.95 -2.73 -6.84
N TRP A 17 3.15 -3.53 -7.53
CA TRP A 17 3.04 -3.56 -8.98
C TRP A 17 1.62 -3.22 -9.42
N ALA A 18 1.45 -2.75 -10.64
CA ALA A 18 0.15 -2.68 -11.27
C ALA A 18 -0.13 -4.04 -11.93
N GLU A 19 -1.24 -4.67 -11.57
CA GLU A 19 -1.73 -5.83 -12.32
C GLU A 19 -2.47 -5.28 -13.55
N ASN A 20 -1.89 -5.49 -14.73
CA ASN A 20 -2.37 -4.89 -15.97
C ASN A 20 -3.53 -5.70 -16.54
N ASP A 21 -4.58 -5.89 -15.73
CA ASP A 21 -5.86 -6.38 -16.20
C ASP A 21 -6.69 -5.18 -16.64
N GLN A 22 -7.21 -5.24 -17.86
CA GLN A 22 -7.80 -4.14 -18.65
C GLN A 22 -8.97 -3.37 -18.00
N VAL A 23 -9.29 -3.63 -16.73
CA VAL A 23 -10.47 -3.16 -16.00
C VAL A 23 -10.11 -2.30 -14.77
N SER A 24 -8.91 -2.42 -14.18
CA SER A 24 -8.55 -1.65 -12.98
C SER A 24 -7.04 -1.42 -12.85
N THR A 25 -6.63 -0.17 -12.62
CA THR A 25 -5.24 0.24 -12.36
C THR A 25 -4.83 0.05 -10.90
N ASP A 26 -5.39 -0.94 -10.22
CA ASP A 26 -5.18 -1.13 -8.79
C ASP A 26 -3.75 -1.60 -8.56
N ARG A 27 -2.97 -0.84 -7.80
CA ARG A 27 -1.65 -1.28 -7.34
C ARG A 27 -1.82 -2.32 -6.24
N LEU A 28 -1.17 -3.46 -6.41
CA LEU A 28 -1.12 -4.51 -5.40
C LEU A 28 0.26 -4.60 -4.77
N SER A 29 0.31 -4.94 -3.49
CA SER A 29 1.55 -5.29 -2.81
C SER A 29 1.38 -6.54 -1.96
N TRP A 30 2.49 -7.20 -1.62
CA TRP A 30 2.47 -8.37 -0.74
C TRP A 30 2.18 -7.96 0.72
N LYS A 31 1.39 -8.79 1.42
CA LYS A 31 0.98 -8.59 2.83
C LYS A 31 2.08 -8.95 3.84
N GLY A 32 3.34 -9.01 3.44
CA GLY A 32 4.47 -9.51 4.26
C GLY A 32 4.92 -8.59 5.40
N TYR A 33 4.06 -7.67 5.84
CA TYR A 33 4.37 -6.62 6.83
C TYR A 33 3.60 -6.85 8.14
N ASP A 34 3.90 -6.06 9.17
CA ASP A 34 3.22 -6.13 10.46
C ASP A 34 1.70 -6.01 10.31
N PHE A 35 0.96 -6.99 10.85
CA PHE A 35 -0.50 -7.05 10.72
C PHE A 35 -1.20 -5.90 11.42
N ALA A 36 -0.65 -5.36 12.52
CA ALA A 36 -1.29 -4.24 13.21
C ALA A 36 -1.19 -2.95 12.38
N SER A 37 -0.06 -2.72 11.71
CA SER A 37 0.07 -1.61 10.75
C SER A 37 -0.84 -1.79 9.55
N LEU A 38 -0.92 -2.99 8.98
CA LEU A 38 -1.83 -3.28 7.85
C LEU A 38 -3.30 -3.03 8.21
N ASN A 39 -3.75 -3.53 9.36
CA ASN A 39 -5.13 -3.31 9.81
C ASN A 39 -5.43 -1.82 9.97
N LYS A 40 -4.55 -1.04 10.60
CA LYS A 40 -4.72 0.41 10.73
C LYS A 40 -4.79 1.12 9.38
N LEU A 41 -3.99 0.70 8.40
CA LEU A 41 -4.01 1.26 7.04
C LEU A 41 -5.31 0.92 6.31
N THR A 42 -5.86 -0.28 6.52
CA THR A 42 -7.18 -0.68 6.03
C THR A 42 -8.31 0.09 6.72
N ASP A 43 -8.26 0.26 8.04
CA ASP A 43 -9.24 1.05 8.82
C ASP A 43 -9.27 2.52 8.37
N LYS A 44 -8.16 3.01 7.82
CA LYS A 44 -8.00 4.36 7.26
C LYS A 44 -8.36 4.45 5.78
N GLU A 45 -8.89 3.37 5.20
CA GLU A 45 -9.25 3.27 3.78
C GLU A 45 -8.08 3.55 2.82
N PHE A 46 -6.84 3.30 3.26
CA PHE A 46 -5.66 3.40 2.39
C PHE A 46 -5.37 2.09 1.66
N LEU A 47 -5.81 0.97 2.23
CA LEU A 47 -5.69 -0.36 1.63
C LEU A 47 -7.04 -1.06 1.63
N TYR A 48 -7.37 -1.76 0.56
CA TYR A 48 -8.44 -2.75 0.56
C TYR A 48 -7.90 -4.11 0.97
N ALA A 49 -8.51 -4.68 2.01
CA ALA A 49 -8.33 -6.07 2.39
C ALA A 49 -9.47 -6.90 1.79
N SER A 50 -9.13 -8.03 1.17
CA SER A 50 -10.15 -8.94 0.63
C SER A 50 -11.03 -9.53 1.74
N ASN A 51 -12.23 -10.00 1.39
CA ASN A 51 -13.15 -10.68 2.32
C ASN A 51 -12.58 -11.97 2.93
N ARG A 52 -11.43 -12.48 2.45
CA ARG A 52 -10.70 -13.62 3.00
C ARG A 52 -9.24 -13.26 3.26
N PRO A 53 -8.98 -12.36 4.23
CA PRO A 53 -7.66 -11.74 4.41
C PRO A 53 -6.59 -12.73 4.89
N SER A 54 -6.97 -13.92 5.38
CA SER A 54 -6.05 -15.00 5.75
C SER A 54 -5.54 -15.82 4.56
N HIS A 55 -6.29 -15.86 3.45
CA HIS A 55 -5.96 -16.65 2.26
C HIS A 55 -5.29 -15.83 1.16
N VAL A 56 -5.56 -14.52 1.14
CA VAL A 56 -4.98 -13.60 0.15
C VAL A 56 -3.68 -13.02 0.67
N LYS A 57 -2.61 -13.22 -0.09
CA LYS A 57 -1.25 -12.79 0.26
C LYS A 57 -0.94 -11.36 -0.21
N SER A 58 -1.87 -10.70 -0.89
CA SER A 58 -1.74 -9.33 -1.38
C SER A 58 -2.74 -8.37 -0.72
N VAL A 59 -2.45 -7.07 -0.83
CA VAL A 59 -3.32 -5.96 -0.47
C VAL A 59 -3.41 -5.00 -1.66
N HIS A 60 -4.57 -4.40 -1.86
CA HIS A 60 -4.79 -3.43 -2.93
C HIS A 60 -4.73 -2.01 -2.36
N PHE A 61 -4.13 -1.09 -3.11
CA PHE A 61 -4.16 0.32 -2.78
C PHE A 61 -5.51 0.94 -3.16
N THR A 62 -5.99 1.84 -2.32
CA THR A 62 -7.05 2.78 -2.72
C THR A 62 -6.42 4.00 -3.39
N ALA A 63 -7.22 4.80 -4.10
CA ALA A 63 -6.75 6.06 -4.68
C ALA A 63 -6.16 7.00 -3.61
N GLU A 64 -6.80 7.08 -2.44
CA GLU A 64 -6.31 7.88 -1.31
C GLU A 64 -5.04 7.29 -0.68
N GLY A 65 -4.95 5.96 -0.58
CA GLY A 65 -3.74 5.28 -0.09
C GLY A 65 -2.53 5.52 -0.98
N GLU A 66 -2.71 5.44 -2.30
CA GLU A 66 -1.64 5.76 -3.26
C GLU A 66 -1.22 7.22 -3.17
N LYS A 67 -2.19 8.15 -3.16
CA LYS A 67 -1.91 9.58 -2.98
C LYS A 67 -1.14 9.82 -1.69
N LYS A 68 -1.55 9.19 -0.59
CA LYS A 68 -0.89 9.33 0.70
C LYS A 68 0.54 8.78 0.68
N ALA A 69 0.76 7.65 0.05
CA ALA A 69 2.09 7.07 -0.10
C ALA A 69 3.02 8.02 -0.88
N LYS A 70 2.55 8.63 -1.97
CA LYS A 70 3.32 9.62 -2.75
C LYS A 70 3.65 10.86 -1.93
N GLU A 71 2.70 11.40 -1.18
CA GLU A 71 2.95 12.54 -0.26
C GLU A 71 4.05 12.21 0.75
N LEU A 72 4.02 11.01 1.32
CA LEU A 72 5.03 10.56 2.28
C LEU A 72 6.40 10.42 1.61
N LEU A 73 6.48 9.84 0.41
CA LEU A 73 7.76 9.74 -0.33
C LEU A 73 8.37 11.12 -0.58
N ILE A 74 7.57 12.10 -0.99
CA ILE A 74 8.01 13.49 -1.15
C ILE A 74 8.51 14.07 0.17
N LYS A 75 7.75 13.88 1.27
CA LYS A 75 8.12 14.34 2.60
C LYS A 75 9.47 13.78 3.07
N TYR A 76 9.78 12.54 2.73
CA TYR A 76 11.05 11.89 3.06
C TYR A 76 12.14 12.06 1.99
N HIS A 77 11.88 12.83 0.93
CA HIS A 77 12.82 13.10 -0.17
C HIS A 77 13.30 11.82 -0.88
N ILE A 78 12.43 10.81 -0.97
CA ILE A 78 12.72 9.54 -1.66
C ILE A 78 12.27 9.67 -3.11
N GLN A 79 13.22 9.58 -4.05
CA GLN A 79 12.92 9.59 -5.48
C GLN A 79 12.53 8.19 -5.95
N GLN A 80 11.41 8.08 -6.67
CA GLN A 80 11.09 6.84 -7.39
C GLN A 80 12.01 6.72 -8.61
N SER A 81 13.10 5.96 -8.49
CA SER A 81 13.78 5.42 -9.66
C SER A 81 12.91 4.29 -10.19
N THR A 82 12.26 4.51 -11.34
CA THR A 82 11.68 3.45 -12.17
C THR A 82 12.78 2.46 -12.51
N ASN A 83 12.69 1.24 -11.95
CA ASN A 83 13.41 0.06 -12.45
C ASN A 83 12.72 -0.49 -13.68
#